data_AF-A0A914DRP8-F1
#
_entry.id   AF-A0A914DRP8-F1
#
_cell.length_a   1.000
_cell.length_b   1.000
_cell.length_c   1.000
_cell.angle_alpha   90.00
_cell.angle_beta   90.00
_cell.angle_gamma   90.00
#
_symmetry.space_group_name_H-M   'P 1'
#
loop_
_entity.id
_entity.type
_entity.pdbx_description
1 polymer ?
#
loop_
_entity_poly.entity_id
_entity_poly.type
_entity_poly.pdbx_seq_one_letter_code
_entity_poly.pdbx_strand_id
1 'polypeptide(L)'
;TKGHLVAIHNSFVNAFFTGILQQYGLSNIWLGALANSDFGVIYDYEYWNDLTAFDYDNFATNPPTHAETYLTMNNTGKWDVVTNKNMLLPFICQSPQQKEL
;
A
#
# COMPACT_ATOMS: atom_id res chain seq x y z
N THR A 1 -11.76 17.67 -0.23
CA THR A 1 -11.50 16.38 0.43
C THR A 1 -10.01 16.16 0.53
N LYS A 2 -9.49 15.69 1.67
CA LYS A 2 -8.09 15.27 1.79
C LYS A 2 -8.05 13.79 1.42
N GLY A 3 -7.30 13.43 0.39
CA GLY A 3 -7.08 12.04 -0.02
C GLY A 3 -5.78 11.50 0.58
N HIS A 4 -5.67 10.18 0.60
CA HIS A 4 -4.52 9.44 1.12
C HIS A 4 -4.09 8.39 0.10
N LEU A 5 -2.86 7.89 0.18
CA LEU A 5 -2.44 6.74 -0.64
C LEU A 5 -3.34 5.56 -0.35
N VAL A 6 -3.61 4.76 -1.38
CA VAL A 6 -4.58 3.66 -1.31
C VAL A 6 -4.31 2.65 -0.19
N ALA A 7 -5.38 2.24 0.48
CA ALA A 7 -5.44 1.12 1.43
C ALA A 7 -6.15 -0.08 0.78
N ILE A 8 -5.66 -1.30 0.99
CA ILE A 8 -6.22 -2.51 0.38
C ILE A 8 -6.63 -3.49 1.47
N HIS A 9 -7.93 -3.69 1.64
CA HIS A 9 -8.53 -4.50 2.71
C HIS A 9 -9.01 -5.89 2.28
N ASN A 10 -8.90 -6.22 0.99
CA ASN A 10 -9.30 -7.52 0.48
C ASN A 10 -8.76 -7.78 -0.93
N SER A 11 -8.89 -9.04 -1.35
CA SER A 11 -8.46 -9.51 -2.67
C SER A 11 -9.22 -8.88 -3.84
N PHE A 12 -10.48 -8.47 -3.66
CA PHE A 12 -11.25 -7.81 -4.73
C PHE A 12 -10.67 -6.43 -5.05
N VAL A 13 -10.41 -5.61 -4.03
CA VAL A 13 -9.77 -4.31 -4.17
C VAL A 13 -8.35 -4.46 -4.71
N ASN A 14 -7.61 -5.47 -4.24
CA ASN A 14 -6.29 -5.78 -4.79
C ASN A 14 -6.36 -6.08 -6.30
N ALA A 15 -7.27 -6.97 -6.71
CA ALA A 15 -7.45 -7.32 -8.13
C ALA A 15 -7.89 -6.12 -8.98
N PHE A 16 -8.72 -5.23 -8.43
CA PHE A 16 -9.11 -3.98 -9.10
C PHE A 16 -7.88 -3.10 -9.42
N PHE A 17 -6.99 -2.88 -8.45
CA PHE A 17 -5.78 -2.10 -8.70
C PHE A 17 -4.77 -2.83 -9.60
N THR A 18 -4.69 -4.16 -9.54
CA THR A 18 -3.91 -4.95 -10.49
C THR A 18 -4.38 -4.69 -11.93
N GLY A 19 -5.69 -4.67 -12.15
CA GLY A 19 -6.29 -4.34 -13.45
C GLY A 19 -5.94 -2.93 -13.92
N ILE A 20 -5.94 -1.94 -13.02
CA ILE A 20 -5.51 -0.57 -13.34
C ILE A 20 -4.03 -0.55 -13.76
N LEU A 21 -3.13 -1.19 -12.99
CA LEU A 21 -1.71 -1.22 -13.33
C LEU A 21 -1.49 -1.84 -14.72
N GLN A 22 -2.16 -2.96 -15.00
CA GLN A 22 -2.08 -3.63 -16.30
C GLN A 22 -2.64 -2.78 -17.43
N GLN A 23 -3.79 -2.13 -17.22
CA GLN A 23 -4.43 -1.27 -18.22
C GLN A 23 -3.54 -0.09 -18.62
N TYR A 24 -2.82 0.50 -17.66
CA TYR A 24 -1.97 1.68 -17.88
C TYR A 24 -0.49 1.34 -18.10
N GLY A 25 -0.12 0.04 -18.15
CA GLY A 25 1.27 -0.39 -18.34
C GLY A 25 2.20 0.02 -17.19
N LEU A 26 1.67 0.16 -15.97
CA LEU A 26 2.44 0.55 -14.79
C LEU A 26 3.08 -0.69 -14.16
N SER A 27 4.40 -0.65 -13.94
CA SER A 27 5.10 -1.77 -13.29
C SER A 27 4.79 -1.84 -11.80
N ASN A 28 4.85 -0.70 -11.10
CA ASN A 28 4.67 -0.61 -9.66
C ASN A 28 3.97 0.69 -9.26
N ILE A 29 3.22 0.68 -8.16
CA ILE A 29 2.68 1.87 -7.49
C ILE A 29 3.04 1.89 -6.00
N TRP A 30 3.03 3.08 -5.40
CA TRP A 30 3.03 3.24 -3.95
C TRP A 30 1.68 2.86 -3.32
N LEU A 31 1.74 2.19 -2.16
CA LEU A 31 0.59 1.95 -1.28
C LEU A 31 0.67 2.79 0.00
N GLY A 32 -0.43 2.86 0.75
CA GLY A 32 -0.54 3.72 1.93
C GLY A 32 -0.06 3.16 3.26
N ALA A 33 0.44 1.93 3.33
CA ALA A 33 0.94 1.38 4.59
C ALA A 33 2.36 1.86 4.88
N LEU A 34 2.62 2.17 6.15
CA LEU A 34 3.93 2.51 6.67
C LEU A 34 4.19 1.60 7.87
N ALA A 35 5.31 0.88 7.87
CA ALA A 35 5.79 0.22 9.08
C ALA A 35 6.38 1.30 10.00
N ASN A 36 5.93 1.36 11.25
CA ASN A 36 6.51 2.25 12.24
C ASN A 36 7.59 1.50 13.02
N SER A 37 8.76 2.09 13.23
CA SER A 37 9.71 1.61 14.25
C SER A 37 9.75 2.56 15.41
N ASP A 38 8.84 2.38 16.36
CA ASP A 38 9.04 2.96 17.67
C ASP A 38 10.04 2.10 18.45
N PHE A 39 11.16 2.72 18.88
CA PHE A 39 12.15 2.12 19.79
C PHE A 39 12.95 0.92 19.27
N GLY A 40 13.12 0.77 17.96
CA GLY A 40 13.97 -0.29 17.39
C GLY A 40 13.39 -1.70 17.51
N VAL A 41 12.10 -1.80 17.88
CA VAL A 41 11.31 -3.01 17.75
C VAL A 41 10.64 -2.96 16.37
N ILE A 42 10.76 -4.05 15.63
CA ILE A 42 10.14 -4.22 14.32
C ILE A 42 8.64 -4.37 14.56
N TYR A 43 7.84 -3.37 14.21
CA TYR A 43 6.40 -3.54 14.17
C TYR A 43 5.98 -4.07 12.80
N ASP A 44 5.10 -5.06 12.83
CA ASP A 44 4.27 -5.42 11.69
C ASP A 44 3.46 -4.18 11.24
N TYR A 45 2.99 -4.17 10.00
CA TYR A 45 2.05 -3.14 9.56
C TYR A 45 0.77 -3.24 10.41
N GLU A 46 0.51 -2.26 11.27
CA GLU A 46 -0.70 -2.25 12.11
C GLU A 46 -1.86 -1.50 11.44
N TYR A 47 -1.54 -0.39 10.74
CA TYR A 47 -2.53 0.49 10.14
C TYR A 47 -2.09 1.03 8.78
N TRP A 48 -3.06 1.31 7.93
CA TRP A 48 -2.88 2.16 6.75
C TRP A 48 -2.81 3.64 7.16
N ASN A 49 -2.32 4.50 6.27
CA ASN A 49 -2.25 5.95 6.50
C ASN A 49 -3.61 6.66 6.72
N ASP A 50 -4.73 5.98 6.47
CA ASP A 50 -6.08 6.43 6.81
C ASP A 50 -6.59 5.92 8.15
N LEU A 51 -5.71 5.31 8.94
CA LEU A 51 -5.98 4.77 10.28
C LEU A 51 -6.90 3.54 10.28
N THR A 52 -7.17 2.96 9.11
CA THR A 52 -7.84 1.66 9.02
C THR A 52 -6.88 0.53 9.34
N ALA A 53 -7.41 -0.60 9.81
CA ALA A 53 -6.61 -1.76 10.19
C ALA A 53 -5.89 -2.38 8.98
N PHE A 54 -4.66 -2.85 9.20
CA PHE A 54 -3.95 -3.68 8.23
C PHE A 54 -4.44 -5.14 8.36
N ASP A 55 -5.53 -5.46 7.66
CA ASP A 55 -6.29 -6.72 7.78
C ASP A 55 -6.17 -7.64 6.55
N TYR A 56 -5.42 -7.21 5.55
CA TYR A 56 -5.18 -7.93 4.33
C TYR A 56 -3.77 -7.66 3.80
N ASP A 57 -3.12 -8.72 3.35
CA ASP A 57 -1.84 -8.64 2.67
C ASP A 57 -1.80 -9.49 1.40
N ASN A 58 -0.90 -9.12 0.50
CA ASN A 58 -0.60 -9.92 -0.69
C ASN A 58 0.88 -9.85 -1.05
N PHE A 59 1.76 -10.04 -0.07
CA PHE A 59 3.20 -9.95 -0.28
C PHE A 59 3.73 -10.92 -1.35
N ALA A 60 4.76 -10.48 -2.09
CA ALA A 60 5.50 -11.30 -3.04
C ALA A 60 6.40 -12.33 -2.34
N THR A 61 7.03 -11.91 -1.25
CA THR A 61 7.89 -12.66 -0.34
C THR A 61 7.53 -12.31 1.10
N ASN A 62 7.97 -13.10 2.08
CA ASN A 62 7.71 -12.76 3.50
C ASN A 62 8.16 -11.31 3.80
N PRO A 63 7.33 -10.49 4.48
CA PRO A 63 7.66 -9.10 4.75
C PRO A 63 8.99 -9.01 5.52
N PRO A 64 9.87 -8.05 5.18
CA PRO A 64 11.17 -7.92 5.80
C PRO A 64 11.04 -7.42 7.24
N THR A 65 11.94 -7.90 8.08
CA THR A 65 12.03 -7.60 9.52
C THR A 65 12.72 -6.26 9.79
N HIS A 66 12.38 -5.19 9.07
CA HIS A 66 13.09 -3.91 9.15
C HIS A 66 12.22 -2.78 9.68
N ALA A 67 12.87 -1.88 10.41
CA ALA A 67 12.28 -0.80 11.20
C ALA A 67 11.54 0.27 10.37
N GLU A 68 11.90 0.53 9.11
CA GLU A 68 11.20 1.53 8.32
C GLU A 68 11.08 1.05 6.89
N THR A 69 9.85 0.71 6.50
CA THR A 69 9.60 0.18 5.18
C THR A 69 8.31 0.72 4.59
N TYR A 70 8.36 0.94 3.28
CA TYR A 70 7.28 1.44 2.44
C TYR A 70 6.75 0.29 1.58
N LEU A 71 5.45 0.29 1.30
CA LEU A 71 4.83 -0.72 0.45
C LEU A 71 4.66 -0.25 -0.99
N THR A 72 4.99 -1.14 -1.91
CA THR A 72 4.66 -1.00 -3.33
C THR A 72 3.85 -2.20 -3.80
N MET A 73 3.02 -2.01 -4.82
CA MET A 73 2.29 -3.08 -5.50
C MET A 73 2.74 -3.15 -6.95
N ASN A 74 3.03 -4.36 -7.43
CA ASN A 74 3.38 -4.59 -8.83
C ASN A 74 2.18 -5.00 -9.69
N ASN A 75 2.35 -5.07 -11.01
CA ASN A 75 1.29 -5.41 -11.97
C ASN A 75 0.79 -6.88 -11.94
N THR A 76 1.36 -7.73 -11.09
CA THR A 76 0.80 -9.06 -10.75
C THR A 76 -0.09 -9.01 -9.51
N GLY A 77 -0.18 -7.84 -8.89
CA GLY A 77 -0.92 -7.58 -7.66
C GLY A 77 -0.17 -7.91 -6.39
N LYS A 78 1.10 -8.32 -6.50
CA LYS A 78 1.96 -8.67 -5.37
C LYS A 78 2.62 -7.44 -4.77
N TRP A 79 2.82 -7.47 -3.46
CA TRP A 79 3.36 -6.35 -2.71
C TRP A 79 4.82 -6.58 -2.35
N ASP A 80 5.62 -5.55 -2.61
CA ASP A 80 7.04 -5.53 -2.32
C ASP A 80 7.33 -4.44 -1.30
N VAL A 81 8.23 -4.79 -0.38
CA VAL A 81 8.65 -3.91 0.70
C VAL A 81 9.95 -3.23 0.31
N VAL A 82 9.97 -1.89 0.36
CA VAL A 82 11.12 -1.09 -0.05
C VAL A 82 11.55 -0.13 1.07
N THR A 83 12.85 0.15 1.15
CA THR A 83 13.43 1.07 2.13
C THR A 83 13.71 2.46 1.56
N ASN A 84 13.83 2.57 0.23
CA ASN A 84 14.11 3.84 -0.43
C ASN A 84 12.83 4.60 -0.78
N LYS A 85 12.47 5.58 0.05
CA LYS A 85 11.31 6.47 -0.17
C LYS A 85 11.43 7.41 -1.37
N ASN A 86 12.63 7.60 -1.92
CA ASN A 86 12.89 8.53 -3.02
C ASN A 86 12.73 7.88 -4.40
N MET A 87 12.25 6.63 -4.47
CA MET A 87 11.95 5.99 -5.76
C MET A 87 10.83 6.75 -6.48
N LEU A 88 11.06 7.06 -7.76
CA LEU A 88 10.07 7.69 -8.63
C LEU A 88 9.07 6.65 -9.13
N LEU A 89 8.02 6.41 -8.33
CA LEU A 89 6.91 5.53 -8.69
C LEU A 89 5.58 6.32 -8.75
N PRO A 90 4.66 5.94 -9.64
CA PRO A 90 3.30 6.44 -9.61
C PRO A 90 2.58 6.00 -8.33
N PHE A 91 1.45 6.64 -8.04
CA PHE A 91 0.63 6.34 -6.88
C PHE A 91 -0.86 6.51 -7.19
N ILE A 92 -1.70 5.86 -6.40
CA ILE A 92 -3.15 6.00 -6.46
C ILE A 92 -3.64 6.57 -5.13
N CYS A 93 -4.46 7.62 -5.21
CA CYS A 93 -5.10 8.20 -4.03
C CYS A 93 -6.52 7.65 -3.86
N GLN A 94 -6.89 7.42 -2.61
CA GLN A 94 -8.26 7.17 -2.19
C GLN A 94 -8.79 8.41 -1.47
N SER A 95 -10.10 8.64 -1.58
CA SER A 95 -10.77 9.67 -0.78
C SER A 95 -12.16 9.18 -0.37
N PRO A 96 -12.69 9.63 0.79
CA PRO A 96 -14.02 9.26 1.22
C PRO A 96 -15.06 9.65 0.18
N GLN A 97 -16.00 8.75 -0.10
CA GLN A 97 -17.12 9.05 -0.98
C GLN A 97 -17.95 10.17 -0.36
N GLN A 98 -18.12 11.28 -1.09
CA GLN A 98 -19.12 12.27 -0.72
C GLN A 98 -20.49 11.61 -0.89
N LYS A 99 -21.22 11.41 0.20
CA LYS A 99 -22.64 11.10 0.11
C LYS A 99 -23.34 12.34 -0.41
N GLU A 100 -23.94 12.26 -1.59
CA GLU A 100 -24.92 13.25 -2.02
C GLU A 100 -26.12 13.16 -1.06
N LEU A 101 -26.38 14.26 -0.35
CA LEU A 101 -27.54 14.44 0.53
C LEU A 101 -28.72 14.96 -0.28
#